data_AF-A0A9E4I9W1-F1
#
_entry.id   AF-A0A9E4I9W1-F1
#
_cell.length_a   1.000
_cell.length_b   1.000
_cell.length_c   1.000
_cell.angle_alpha   90.00
_cell.angle_beta   90.00
_cell.angle_gamma   90.00
#
_symmetry.space_group_name_H-M   'P 1'
#
loop_
_entity.id
_entity.type
_entity.pdbx_description
1 polymer ?
#
loop_
_entity_poly.entity_id
_entity_poly.type
_entity_poly.pdbx_seq_one_letter_code
_entity_poly.pdbx_strand_id
1 'polypeptide(L)'
;MTTIVVGAVNALLGRRRRAVRWQRSVSRLLIAAAIAFVLVWIIFLASNTSAGSAVSAPSEFLKSILNALTISGIYFIVASGFTLVFGLMRTVQMAHGSLFLLAGYFALEYQLDFLGVTGTPDRNIVGWGDWWLPLVIGVVIVSGLGLFIQQVFLRWNQGQDLRQALITIAISIVLGDQMIQHFGGVAEPITLTHQIHGYVNFAGIRYGIHQLFVIGMALGVGGGLWLLLKKTRTGMVIRAGVDDTPMVQALGINVQKVFAVAFVLGSALAG
;
A
#
# COMPACT_ATOMS: atom_id res chain seq x y z
N MET A 1 -8.37 -35.49 51.35
CA MET A 1 -8.78 -35.74 49.95
C MET A 1 -8.47 -34.59 48.99
N THR A 2 -8.44 -33.34 49.44
CA THR A 2 -8.19 -32.14 48.61
C THR A 2 -6.77 -32.06 48.02
N THR A 3 -5.74 -32.54 48.72
CA THR A 3 -4.32 -32.46 48.26
C THR A 3 -4.00 -33.38 47.08
N ILE A 4 -4.65 -34.55 47.00
CA ILE A 4 -4.41 -35.55 45.95
C ILE A 4 -5.02 -35.09 44.62
N VAL A 5 -6.20 -34.48 44.67
CA VAL A 5 -6.89 -33.95 43.47
C VAL A 5 -6.13 -32.76 42.88
N VAL A 6 -5.60 -31.85 43.72
CA VAL A 6 -4.81 -30.69 43.26
C VAL A 6 -3.49 -31.13 42.60
N GLY A 7 -2.82 -32.17 43.13
CA GLY A 7 -1.60 -32.73 42.52
C GLY A 7 -1.83 -33.36 41.14
N ALA A 8 -2.93 -34.11 40.99
CA ALA A 8 -3.30 -34.73 39.72
C ALA A 8 -3.68 -33.69 38.64
N VAL A 9 -4.42 -32.64 39.02
CA VAL A 9 -4.78 -31.54 38.11
C VAL A 9 -3.55 -30.74 37.67
N ASN A 10 -2.62 -30.42 38.59
CA ASN A 10 -1.36 -29.74 38.23
C ASN A 10 -0.45 -30.59 37.32
N ALA A 11 -0.41 -31.91 37.51
CA ALA A 11 0.34 -32.81 36.64
C ALA A 11 -0.23 -32.86 35.21
N LEU A 12 -1.56 -32.87 35.07
CA LEU A 12 -2.24 -32.82 33.78
C LEU A 12 -2.10 -31.46 33.07
N LEU A 13 -2.20 -30.35 33.82
CA LEU A 13 -1.96 -29.00 33.30
C LEU A 13 -0.49 -28.79 32.90
N GLY A 14 0.46 -29.36 33.65
CA GLY A 14 1.90 -29.33 33.33
C GLY A 14 2.27 -30.14 32.08
N ARG A 15 1.59 -31.27 31.81
CA ARG A 15 1.73 -32.02 30.55
C ARG A 15 1.15 -31.25 29.36
N ARG A 16 -0.04 -30.62 29.50
CA ARG A 16 -0.61 -29.75 28.45
C ARG A 16 0.28 -28.54 28.15
N ARG A 17 0.83 -27.84 29.15
CA ARG A 17 1.75 -26.71 28.95
C ARG A 17 3.05 -27.10 28.25
N ARG A 18 3.62 -28.28 28.55
CA ARG A 18 4.81 -28.81 27.86
C ARG A 18 4.52 -29.20 26.41
N ALA A 19 3.39 -29.84 26.14
CA ALA A 19 2.99 -30.21 24.78
C ALA A 19 2.77 -28.98 23.88
N VAL A 20 2.10 -27.93 24.37
CA VAL A 20 1.88 -26.68 23.61
C VAL A 20 3.20 -25.93 23.36
N ARG A 21 4.13 -25.91 24.33
CA ARG A 21 5.44 -25.27 24.17
C ARG A 21 6.33 -26.04 23.18
N TRP A 22 6.27 -27.38 23.19
CA TRP A 22 6.98 -28.23 22.24
C TRP A 22 6.43 -28.05 20.82
N GLN A 23 5.11 -28.02 20.65
CA GLN A 23 4.46 -27.81 19.35
C GLN A 23 4.79 -26.44 18.75
N ARG A 24 4.87 -25.38 19.56
CA ARG A 24 5.32 -24.03 19.12
C ARG A 24 6.80 -23.96 18.78
N SER A 25 7.66 -24.77 19.42
CA SER A 25 9.08 -24.84 19.08
C SER A 25 9.31 -25.64 17.80
N VAL A 26 8.61 -26.76 17.62
CA VAL A 26 8.67 -27.57 16.40
C VAL A 26 8.16 -26.78 15.19
N SER A 27 7.07 -26.03 15.31
CA SER A 27 6.57 -25.20 14.20
C SER A 27 7.56 -24.11 13.80
N ARG A 28 8.21 -23.45 14.76
CA ARG A 28 9.27 -22.45 14.47
C ARG A 28 10.48 -23.07 13.79
N LEU A 29 10.90 -24.27 14.19
CA LEU A 29 12.03 -24.99 13.59
C LEU A 29 11.70 -25.43 12.16
N LEU A 30 10.50 -25.93 11.90
CA LEU A 30 10.05 -26.28 10.55
C LEU A 30 9.98 -25.07 9.62
N ILE A 31 9.47 -23.93 10.11
CA ILE A 31 9.46 -22.67 9.35
C ILE A 31 10.89 -22.22 9.05
N ALA A 32 11.78 -22.23 10.04
CA ALA A 32 13.18 -21.86 9.84
C ALA A 32 13.91 -22.79 8.86
N ALA A 33 13.67 -24.09 8.93
CA ALA A 33 14.24 -25.07 8.00
C ALA A 33 13.71 -24.88 6.58
N ALA A 34 12.42 -24.59 6.41
CA ALA A 34 11.83 -24.29 5.11
C ALA A 34 12.42 -23.00 4.51
N ILE A 35 12.58 -21.94 5.30
CA ILE A 35 13.23 -20.69 4.87
C ILE A 35 14.69 -20.96 4.46
N ALA A 36 15.44 -21.71 5.28
CA ALA A 36 16.82 -22.06 4.98
C ALA A 36 16.94 -22.88 3.69
N PHE A 37 16.04 -23.85 3.47
CA PHE A 37 15.99 -24.65 2.24
C PHE A 37 15.71 -23.78 1.02
N VAL A 38 14.75 -22.87 1.10
CA VAL A 38 14.43 -21.93 0.02
C VAL A 38 15.62 -21.02 -0.28
N LEU A 39 16.28 -20.47 0.74
CA LEU A 39 17.47 -19.63 0.56
C LEU A 39 18.61 -20.39 -0.10
N VAL A 40 18.89 -21.61 0.34
CA VAL A 40 19.95 -22.46 -0.25
C VAL A 40 19.61 -22.83 -1.70
N TRP A 41 18.35 -23.14 -1.99
CA TRP A 41 17.89 -23.42 -3.36
C TRP A 41 18.07 -22.22 -4.28
N ILE A 42 17.65 -21.03 -3.84
CA ILE A 42 17.77 -19.77 -4.62
C ILE A 42 19.24 -19.44 -4.90
N ILE A 43 20.12 -19.63 -3.90
CA ILE A 43 21.53 -19.29 -4.04
C ILE A 43 22.24 -20.26 -4.99
N PHE A 44 22.01 -21.56 -4.86
CA PHE A 44 22.84 -22.59 -5.51
C PHE A 44 22.18 -23.35 -6.67
N LEU A 45 20.87 -23.60 -6.64
CA LEU A 45 20.19 -24.50 -7.61
C LEU A 45 19.30 -23.75 -8.62
N ALA A 46 19.12 -22.45 -8.47
CA ALA A 46 18.28 -21.62 -9.35
C ALA A 46 18.96 -21.25 -10.70
N SER A 47 19.73 -22.16 -11.30
CA SER A 47 20.45 -21.89 -12.55
C SER A 47 19.56 -21.84 -13.81
N ASN A 48 18.37 -22.46 -13.77
CA ASN A 48 17.42 -22.53 -14.89
C ASN A 48 16.18 -21.64 -14.71
N THR A 49 16.18 -20.69 -13.78
CA THR A 49 15.06 -19.77 -13.55
C THR A 49 15.37 -18.39 -14.12
N SER A 50 14.31 -17.61 -14.40
CA SER A 50 14.40 -16.23 -14.90
C SER A 50 15.17 -15.27 -14.00
N ALA A 51 15.46 -15.68 -12.75
CA ALA A 51 16.24 -14.90 -11.79
C ALA A 51 17.75 -15.23 -11.80
N GLY A 52 18.16 -16.36 -12.38
CA GLY A 52 19.54 -16.87 -12.31
C GLY A 52 19.97 -17.25 -10.89
N SER A 53 20.98 -18.12 -10.76
CA SER A 53 21.61 -18.37 -9.46
C SER A 53 22.45 -17.16 -9.07
N ALA A 54 22.38 -16.77 -7.79
CA ALA A 54 23.12 -15.64 -7.24
C ALA A 54 24.65 -15.76 -7.43
N VAL A 55 25.16 -17.00 -7.58
CA VAL A 55 26.58 -17.29 -7.76
C VAL A 55 26.98 -17.34 -9.23
N SER A 56 26.11 -17.86 -10.11
CA SER A 56 26.43 -18.01 -11.54
C SER A 56 26.08 -16.79 -12.41
N ALA A 57 25.08 -16.01 -12.00
CA ALA A 57 24.58 -14.84 -12.74
C ALA A 57 24.19 -13.70 -11.77
N PRO A 58 25.18 -13.03 -11.13
CA PRO A 58 24.91 -12.00 -10.12
C PRO A 58 24.12 -10.81 -10.67
N SER A 59 24.24 -10.52 -11.97
CA SER A 59 23.49 -9.46 -12.65
C SER A 59 21.98 -9.75 -12.72
N GLU A 60 21.58 -10.96 -13.13
CA GLU A 60 20.16 -11.35 -13.23
C GLU A 60 19.51 -11.46 -11.84
N PHE A 61 20.27 -11.92 -10.85
CA PHE A 61 19.81 -11.99 -9.47
C PHE A 61 19.56 -10.59 -8.89
N LEU A 62 20.49 -9.66 -9.12
CA LEU A 62 20.32 -8.26 -8.72
C LEU A 62 19.13 -7.60 -9.43
N LYS A 63 18.94 -7.87 -10.73
CA LYS A 63 17.78 -7.38 -11.49
C LYS A 63 16.46 -7.88 -10.90
N SER A 64 16.42 -9.16 -10.52
CA SER A 64 15.25 -9.77 -9.88
C SER A 64 14.93 -9.15 -8.52
N ILE A 65 15.95 -8.88 -7.70
CA ILE A 65 15.78 -8.16 -6.42
C ILE A 65 15.23 -6.75 -6.66
N LEU A 66 15.80 -6.01 -7.62
CA LEU A 66 15.35 -4.65 -7.93
C LEU A 66 13.91 -4.63 -8.46
N ASN A 67 13.53 -5.59 -9.31
CA ASN A 67 12.16 -5.76 -9.77
C ASN A 67 11.20 -6.07 -8.61
N ALA A 68 11.57 -6.98 -7.71
CA ALA A 68 10.79 -7.31 -6.52
C ALA A 68 10.64 -6.11 -5.59
N LEU A 69 11.71 -5.31 -5.44
CA LEU A 69 11.70 -4.07 -4.66
C LEU A 69 10.77 -3.03 -5.30
N THR A 70 10.73 -2.94 -6.63
CA THR A 70 9.85 -2.04 -7.36
C THR A 70 8.37 -2.39 -7.10
N ILE A 71 8.01 -3.67 -7.26
CA ILE A 71 6.63 -4.14 -6.99
C ILE A 71 6.26 -3.92 -5.53
N SER A 72 7.19 -4.24 -4.61
CA SER A 72 7.00 -4.01 -3.18
C SER A 72 6.85 -2.52 -2.84
N GLY A 73 7.55 -1.64 -3.56
CA GLY A 73 7.45 -0.20 -3.42
C GLY A 73 6.07 0.33 -3.81
N ILE A 74 5.50 -0.15 -4.92
CA ILE A 74 4.13 0.18 -5.33
C ILE A 74 3.14 -0.28 -4.26
N TYR A 75 3.22 -1.54 -3.84
CA TYR A 75 2.36 -2.05 -2.78
C TYR A 75 2.54 -1.32 -1.46
N PHE A 76 3.76 -0.91 -1.12
CA PHE A 76 4.02 -0.12 0.07
C PHE A 76 3.34 1.24 0.02
N ILE A 77 3.47 1.98 -1.09
CA ILE A 77 2.82 3.30 -1.25
C ILE A 77 1.31 3.14 -1.07
N VAL A 78 0.69 2.23 -1.83
CA VAL A 78 -0.76 2.01 -1.79
C VAL A 78 -1.23 1.53 -0.41
N ALA A 79 -0.53 0.56 0.20
CA ALA A 79 -0.89 0.02 1.50
C ALA A 79 -0.66 1.03 2.64
N SER A 80 0.32 1.94 2.50
CA SER A 80 0.60 2.96 3.51
C SER A 80 -0.57 3.94 3.66
N GLY A 81 -1.22 4.33 2.56
CA GLY A 81 -2.43 5.15 2.57
C GLY A 81 -3.58 4.46 3.32
N PHE A 82 -3.86 3.20 2.98
CA PHE A 82 -4.87 2.41 3.69
C PHE A 82 -4.55 2.25 5.18
N THR A 83 -3.29 1.95 5.52
CA THR A 83 -2.83 1.78 6.90
C THR A 83 -2.99 3.06 7.72
N LEU A 84 -2.73 4.22 7.13
CA LEU A 84 -2.89 5.50 7.81
C LEU A 84 -4.37 5.79 8.13
N VAL A 85 -5.26 5.57 7.16
CA VAL A 85 -6.71 5.76 7.33
C VAL A 85 -7.29 4.77 8.34
N PHE A 86 -6.98 3.48 8.17
CA PHE A 86 -7.42 2.42 9.06
C PHE A 86 -6.85 2.58 10.47
N GLY A 87 -5.56 2.91 10.58
CA GLY A 87 -4.89 3.07 11.87
C GLY A 87 -5.54 4.12 12.75
N LEU A 88 -6.02 5.21 12.15
CA LEU A 88 -6.64 6.32 12.88
C LEU A 88 -8.12 6.10 13.19
N MET A 89 -8.91 5.67 12.20
CA MET A 89 -10.38 5.57 12.35
C MET A 89 -10.86 4.17 12.73
N ARG A 90 -10.01 3.15 12.60
CA ARG A 90 -10.36 1.72 12.75
C ARG A 90 -11.46 1.24 11.80
N THR A 91 -11.70 1.98 10.74
CA THR A 91 -12.70 1.67 9.71
C THR A 91 -12.04 1.06 8.49
N VAL A 92 -12.52 -0.09 8.03
CA VAL A 92 -12.02 -0.72 6.80
C VAL A 92 -12.53 0.06 5.59
N GLN A 93 -11.59 0.62 4.82
CA GLN A 93 -11.88 1.37 3.60
C GLN A 93 -11.79 0.47 2.37
N MET A 94 -12.92 -0.12 1.95
CA MET A 94 -12.94 -1.01 0.78
C MET A 94 -12.84 -0.24 -0.56
N ALA A 95 -13.20 1.04 -0.60
CA ALA A 95 -13.08 1.86 -1.80
C ALA A 95 -11.64 2.29 -2.11
N HIS A 96 -10.65 1.98 -1.26
CA HIS A 96 -9.26 2.40 -1.49
C HIS A 96 -8.72 1.95 -2.85
N GLY A 97 -9.03 0.71 -3.27
CA GLY A 97 -8.60 0.18 -4.56
C GLY A 97 -9.30 0.84 -5.76
N SER A 98 -10.58 1.19 -5.64
CA SER A 98 -11.29 1.92 -6.69
C SER A 98 -10.80 3.36 -6.79
N LEU A 99 -10.45 4.01 -5.68
CA LEU A 99 -9.81 5.33 -5.69
C LEU A 99 -8.43 5.29 -6.37
N PHE A 100 -7.62 4.24 -6.11
CA PHE A 100 -6.34 4.04 -6.80
C PHE A 100 -6.51 3.92 -8.32
N LEU A 101 -7.45 3.09 -8.76
CA LEU A 101 -7.72 2.92 -10.19
C LEU A 101 -8.27 4.20 -10.82
N LEU A 102 -9.16 4.90 -10.13
CA LEU A 102 -9.77 6.14 -10.60
C LEU A 102 -8.72 7.25 -10.80
N ALA A 103 -7.72 7.35 -9.92
CA ALA A 103 -6.62 8.30 -10.09
C ALA A 103 -5.82 8.02 -11.36
N GLY A 104 -5.53 6.74 -11.64
CA GLY A 104 -4.84 6.31 -12.86
C GLY A 104 -5.64 6.65 -14.13
N TYR A 105 -6.96 6.42 -14.10
CA TYR A 105 -7.83 6.77 -15.25
C TYR A 105 -7.94 8.28 -15.47
N PHE A 106 -8.07 9.08 -14.40
CA PHE A 106 -8.01 10.53 -14.55
C PHE A 106 -6.64 10.99 -15.08
N ALA A 107 -5.54 10.45 -14.56
CA ALA A 107 -4.21 10.78 -15.07
C ALA A 107 -4.08 10.44 -16.57
N LEU A 108 -4.66 9.32 -17.02
CA LEU A 108 -4.73 8.97 -18.43
C LEU A 108 -5.58 9.96 -19.23
N GLU A 109 -6.81 10.23 -18.82
CA GLU A 109 -7.75 11.13 -19.49
C GLU A 109 -7.15 12.54 -19.66
N TYR A 110 -6.63 13.12 -18.59
CA TYR A 110 -5.98 14.43 -18.66
C TYR A 110 -4.72 14.39 -19.53
N GLN A 111 -3.94 13.29 -19.51
CA GLN A 111 -2.79 13.15 -20.42
C GLN A 111 -3.22 13.19 -21.89
N LEU A 112 -4.32 12.51 -22.24
CA LEU A 112 -4.88 12.53 -23.59
C LEU A 112 -5.39 13.91 -23.98
N ASP A 113 -6.11 14.58 -23.07
CA ASP A 113 -6.65 15.93 -23.28
C ASP A 113 -5.55 16.97 -23.50
N PHE A 114 -4.48 16.95 -22.70
CA PHE A 114 -3.35 17.88 -22.88
C PHE A 114 -2.61 17.66 -24.19
N LEU A 115 -2.53 16.41 -24.66
CA LEU A 115 -1.90 16.07 -25.94
C LEU A 115 -2.84 16.29 -27.13
N GLY A 116 -4.14 16.46 -26.90
CA GLY A 116 -5.17 16.60 -27.93
C GLY A 116 -5.32 15.36 -28.81
N VAL A 117 -4.97 14.18 -28.30
CA VAL A 117 -4.99 12.91 -29.04
C VAL A 117 -6.07 12.00 -28.48
N THR A 118 -6.88 11.41 -29.37
CA THR A 118 -7.84 10.36 -29.00
C THR A 118 -7.18 9.00 -29.23
N GLY A 119 -6.78 8.31 -28.15
CA GLY A 119 -6.12 7.00 -28.19
C GLY A 119 -4.69 7.03 -27.63
N THR A 120 -3.93 5.93 -27.77
CA THR A 120 -2.57 5.82 -27.21
C THR A 120 -1.60 6.82 -27.87
N PRO A 121 -1.12 7.85 -27.13
CA PRO A 121 -0.26 8.87 -27.71
C PRO A 121 1.10 8.30 -28.13
N ASP A 122 1.69 8.84 -29.19
CA ASP A 122 3.08 8.49 -29.52
C ASP A 122 4.03 9.03 -28.44
N ARG A 123 4.93 8.16 -27.98
CA ARG A 123 5.88 8.38 -26.88
C ARG A 123 6.81 9.58 -27.07
N ASN A 124 6.97 10.03 -28.31
CA ASN A 124 7.86 11.13 -28.69
C ASN A 124 7.25 12.52 -28.43
N ILE A 125 5.94 12.59 -28.18
CA ILE A 125 5.18 13.84 -28.04
C ILE A 125 4.99 14.20 -26.56
N VAL A 126 5.15 13.24 -25.64
CA VAL A 126 4.92 13.43 -24.21
C VAL A 126 6.15 14.09 -23.55
N GLY A 127 6.07 15.38 -23.22
CA GLY A 127 7.08 16.09 -22.44
C GLY A 127 7.05 15.74 -20.94
N TRP A 128 8.03 16.26 -20.18
CA TRP A 128 8.07 16.10 -18.70
C TRP A 128 6.82 16.68 -18.01
N GLY A 129 6.32 17.82 -18.51
CA GLY A 129 5.14 18.48 -17.98
C GLY A 129 3.86 17.68 -18.22
N ASP A 130 3.75 17.07 -19.41
CA ASP A 130 2.57 16.33 -19.86
C ASP A 130 2.43 14.97 -19.17
N TRP A 131 3.48 14.48 -18.52
CA TRP A 131 3.41 13.27 -17.69
C TRP A 131 3.15 13.59 -16.22
N TRP A 132 3.78 14.65 -15.68
CA TRP A 132 3.63 14.99 -14.26
C TRP A 132 2.32 15.69 -13.93
N LEU A 133 1.87 16.60 -14.80
CA LEU A 133 0.70 17.42 -14.52
C LEU A 133 -0.59 16.56 -14.43
N PRO A 134 -0.85 15.59 -15.33
CA PRO A 134 -2.01 14.72 -15.21
C PRO A 134 -1.98 13.84 -13.96
N LEU A 135 -0.80 13.36 -13.57
CA LEU A 135 -0.62 12.56 -12.35
C LEU A 135 -0.98 13.38 -11.11
N VAL A 136 -0.46 14.60 -11.00
CA VAL A 136 -0.79 15.51 -9.88
C VAL A 136 -2.27 15.86 -9.88
N ILE A 137 -2.88 16.10 -11.04
CA ILE A 137 -4.31 16.38 -11.16
C ILE A 137 -5.12 15.16 -10.68
N GLY A 138 -4.78 13.95 -11.11
CA GLY A 138 -5.42 12.71 -10.66
C GLY A 138 -5.38 12.55 -9.14
N VAL A 139 -4.19 12.74 -8.54
CA VAL A 139 -3.99 12.74 -7.08
C VAL A 139 -4.88 13.77 -6.39
N VAL A 140 -4.94 15.00 -6.91
CA VAL A 140 -5.74 16.09 -6.32
C VAL A 140 -7.24 15.79 -6.39
N ILE A 141 -7.73 15.30 -7.52
CA ILE A 141 -9.14 14.94 -7.72
C ILE A 141 -9.53 13.82 -6.77
N VAL A 142 -8.74 12.74 -6.72
CA VAL A 142 -9.02 11.60 -5.83
C VAL A 142 -8.88 11.96 -4.36
N SER A 143 -7.94 12.85 -4.01
CA SER A 143 -7.84 13.41 -2.66
C SER A 143 -9.09 14.20 -2.27
N GLY A 144 -9.62 15.00 -3.20
CA GLY A 144 -10.88 15.75 -3.02
C GLY A 144 -12.08 14.82 -2.89
N LEU A 145 -12.16 13.79 -3.74
CA LEU A 145 -13.22 12.77 -3.69
C LEU A 145 -13.15 11.98 -2.38
N GLY A 146 -11.96 11.66 -1.89
CA GLY A 146 -11.77 11.03 -0.60
C GLY A 146 -12.25 11.92 0.55
N LEU A 147 -11.91 13.21 0.52
CA LEU A 147 -12.44 14.21 1.44
C LEU A 147 -13.96 14.25 1.46
N PHE A 148 -14.57 14.25 0.27
CA PHE A 148 -16.01 14.23 0.09
C PHE A 148 -16.63 12.97 0.70
N ILE A 149 -16.07 11.79 0.40
CA ILE A 149 -16.51 10.51 0.97
C ILE A 149 -16.47 10.56 2.51
N GLN A 150 -15.37 11.06 3.05
CA GLN A 150 -15.17 11.19 4.49
C GLN A 150 -16.20 12.12 5.14
N GLN A 151 -16.43 13.29 4.56
CA GLN A 151 -17.31 14.31 5.14
C GLN A 151 -18.79 13.96 5.02
N VAL A 152 -19.20 13.41 3.88
CA VAL A 152 -20.62 13.18 3.58
C VAL A 152 -21.09 11.83 4.12
N PHE A 153 -20.32 10.76 3.91
CA PHE A 153 -20.80 9.42 4.24
C PHE A 153 -20.22 8.91 5.57
N LEU A 154 -18.91 8.99 5.75
CA LEU A 154 -18.26 8.33 6.89
C LEU A 154 -18.41 9.10 8.19
N ARG A 155 -18.40 10.44 8.13
CA ARG A 155 -18.59 11.30 9.31
C ARG A 155 -19.95 11.08 9.98
N TRP A 156 -21.01 10.92 9.21
CA TRP A 156 -22.36 10.74 9.77
C TRP A 156 -22.52 9.39 10.47
N ASN A 157 -21.70 8.40 10.09
CA ASN A 157 -21.83 7.02 10.53
C ASN A 157 -20.68 6.59 11.45
N GLN A 158 -20.02 7.55 12.09
CA GLN A 158 -18.92 7.28 13.02
C GLN A 158 -19.37 6.43 14.21
N GLY A 159 -18.52 5.48 14.59
CA GLY A 159 -18.79 4.51 15.67
C GLY A 159 -19.62 3.30 15.24
N GLN A 160 -19.98 3.19 13.95
CA GLN A 160 -20.66 2.02 13.39
C GLN A 160 -19.80 1.35 12.32
N ASP A 161 -18.76 0.64 12.74
CA ASP A 161 -17.73 0.05 11.85
C ASP A 161 -18.33 -0.78 10.71
N LEU A 162 -19.36 -1.59 11.01
CA LEU A 162 -20.06 -2.39 9.99
C LEU A 162 -20.76 -1.51 8.96
N ARG A 163 -21.45 -0.46 9.40
CA ARG A 163 -22.17 0.46 8.51
C ARG A 163 -21.19 1.23 7.62
N GLN A 164 -20.07 1.66 8.18
CA GLN A 164 -19.01 2.33 7.42
C GLN A 164 -18.38 1.39 6.39
N ALA A 165 -18.06 0.15 6.76
CA ALA A 165 -17.56 -0.85 5.82
C ALA A 165 -18.54 -1.09 4.67
N LEU A 166 -19.83 -1.30 4.95
CA LEU A 166 -20.87 -1.47 3.93
C LEU A 166 -20.97 -0.28 2.96
N ILE A 167 -20.87 0.95 3.48
CA ILE A 167 -20.84 2.16 2.66
C ILE A 167 -19.62 2.16 1.75
N THR A 168 -18.44 1.84 2.26
CA THR A 168 -17.23 1.83 1.44
C THR A 168 -17.25 0.75 0.37
N ILE A 169 -17.89 -0.40 0.66
CA ILE A 169 -18.14 -1.44 -0.34
C ILE A 169 -19.08 -0.91 -1.42
N ALA A 170 -20.20 -0.28 -1.03
CA ALA A 170 -21.14 0.30 -1.98
C ALA A 170 -20.48 1.36 -2.87
N ILE A 171 -19.69 2.27 -2.28
CA ILE A 171 -18.92 3.28 -3.02
C ILE A 171 -17.94 2.59 -3.98
N SER A 172 -17.24 1.54 -3.54
CA SER A 172 -16.30 0.84 -4.41
C SER A 172 -16.97 0.19 -5.61
N ILE A 173 -18.16 -0.37 -5.43
CA ILE A 173 -18.94 -0.99 -6.52
C ILE A 173 -19.43 0.09 -7.48
N VAL A 174 -20.00 1.18 -6.97
CA VAL A 174 -20.48 2.29 -7.81
C VAL A 174 -19.34 2.91 -8.60
N LEU A 175 -18.19 3.20 -7.97
CA LEU A 175 -17.03 3.74 -8.68
C LEU A 175 -16.50 2.75 -9.73
N GLY A 176 -16.44 1.47 -9.40
CA GLY A 176 -16.02 0.43 -10.35
C GLY A 176 -16.93 0.36 -11.58
N ASP A 177 -18.25 0.43 -11.39
CA ASP A 177 -19.23 0.43 -12.48
C ASP A 177 -19.13 1.70 -13.34
N GLN A 178 -19.01 2.87 -12.69
CA GLN A 178 -18.83 4.15 -13.40
C GLN A 178 -17.54 4.19 -14.22
N MET A 179 -16.46 3.60 -13.71
CA MET A 179 -15.20 3.46 -14.45
C MET A 179 -15.35 2.57 -15.67
N ILE A 180 -16.03 1.42 -15.54
CA ILE A 180 -16.27 0.53 -16.70
C ILE A 180 -17.14 1.23 -17.75
N GLN A 181 -18.11 2.04 -17.32
CA GLN A 181 -18.97 2.79 -18.22
C GLN A 181 -18.20 3.88 -19.01
N HIS A 182 -17.28 4.60 -18.36
CA HIS A 182 -16.54 5.71 -18.99
C HIS A 182 -15.28 5.26 -19.73
N PHE A 183 -14.49 4.37 -19.13
CA PHE A 183 -13.17 3.95 -19.62
C PHE A 183 -13.17 2.55 -20.26
N GLY A 184 -14.28 1.81 -20.15
CA GLY A 184 -14.37 0.44 -20.64
C GLY A 184 -13.83 -0.61 -19.67
N GLY A 185 -13.93 -1.88 -20.08
CA GLY A 185 -13.49 -3.04 -19.27
C GLY A 185 -12.06 -3.49 -19.55
N VAL A 186 -11.32 -2.80 -20.41
CA VAL A 186 -9.95 -3.18 -20.81
C VAL A 186 -8.96 -2.23 -20.16
N ALA A 187 -7.94 -2.76 -19.50
CA ALA A 187 -6.91 -1.95 -18.88
C ALA A 187 -6.06 -1.25 -19.97
N GLU A 188 -6.08 0.08 -19.97
CA GLU A 188 -5.25 0.89 -20.85
C GLU A 188 -3.95 1.31 -20.16
N PRO A 189 -2.77 1.08 -20.78
CA PRO A 189 -1.51 1.50 -20.19
C PRO A 189 -1.30 3.01 -20.35
N ILE A 190 -0.91 3.67 -19.26
CA ILE A 190 -0.41 5.06 -19.31
C ILE A 190 0.89 5.08 -20.12
N THR A 191 0.95 5.95 -21.12
CA THR A 191 2.15 6.10 -21.94
C THR A 191 3.20 6.90 -21.17
N LEU A 192 4.33 6.26 -20.84
CA LEU A 192 5.43 6.95 -20.19
C LEU A 192 6.13 7.88 -21.20
N THR A 193 6.68 8.99 -20.71
CA THR A 193 7.50 9.89 -21.52
C THR A 193 8.84 9.26 -21.93
N HIS A 194 9.37 9.63 -23.10
CA HIS A 194 10.68 9.21 -23.60
C HIS A 194 11.78 9.34 -22.52
N GLN A 195 11.79 10.38 -21.70
CA GLN A 195 12.87 10.56 -20.71
C GLN A 195 12.86 9.52 -19.57
N ILE A 196 11.70 8.94 -19.27
CA ILE A 196 11.51 7.93 -18.20
C ILE A 196 11.58 6.49 -18.75
N HIS A 197 11.38 6.32 -20.06
CA HIS A 197 11.63 5.09 -20.80
C HIS A 197 13.12 4.75 -20.99
N GLY A 198 14.03 5.64 -20.57
CA GLY A 198 15.45 5.38 -20.63
C GLY A 198 15.87 4.20 -19.74
N TYR A 199 17.02 3.61 -20.06
CA TYR A 199 17.62 2.55 -19.27
C TYR A 199 18.94 3.04 -18.70
N VAL A 200 19.18 2.74 -17.42
CA VAL A 200 20.49 2.89 -16.81
C VAL A 200 21.18 1.53 -16.88
N ASN A 201 22.38 1.51 -17.45
CA ASN A 201 23.24 0.33 -17.41
C ASN A 201 24.01 0.38 -16.09
N PHE A 202 23.65 -0.48 -15.14
CA PHE A 202 24.34 -0.61 -13.86
C PHE A 202 24.73 -2.07 -13.64
N ALA A 203 26.00 -2.33 -13.31
CA ALA A 203 26.53 -3.68 -13.06
C ALA A 203 26.25 -4.70 -14.19
N GLY A 204 26.27 -4.26 -15.46
CA GLY A 204 25.97 -5.11 -16.62
C GLY A 204 24.48 -5.37 -16.87
N ILE A 205 23.59 -4.75 -16.09
CA ILE A 205 22.14 -4.89 -16.19
C ILE A 205 21.55 -3.63 -16.80
N ARG A 206 20.67 -3.81 -17.78
CA ARG A 206 19.84 -2.74 -18.34
C ARG A 206 18.58 -2.61 -17.50
N TYR A 207 18.52 -1.59 -16.64
CA TYR A 207 17.44 -1.38 -15.67
C TYR A 207 16.65 -0.10 -15.99
N GLY A 208 15.32 -0.15 -15.92
CA GLY A 208 14.47 0.97 -16.36
C GLY A 208 14.50 2.15 -15.38
N ILE A 209 14.61 3.38 -15.88
CA ILE A 209 14.59 4.60 -15.06
C ILE A 209 13.28 4.70 -14.26
N HIS A 210 12.14 4.35 -14.85
CA HIS A 210 10.85 4.31 -14.17
C HIS A 210 10.83 3.43 -12.90
N GLN A 211 11.56 2.32 -12.90
CA GLN A 211 11.60 1.40 -11.75
C GLN A 211 12.41 2.01 -10.60
N LEU A 212 13.55 2.64 -10.91
CA LEU A 212 14.33 3.39 -9.93
C LEU A 212 13.53 4.57 -9.37
N PHE A 213 12.75 5.24 -10.23
CA PHE A 213 11.87 6.31 -9.83
C PHE A 213 10.81 5.86 -8.82
N VAL A 214 10.14 4.73 -9.08
CA VAL A 214 9.17 4.13 -8.15
C VAL A 214 9.81 3.76 -6.81
N ILE A 215 11.02 3.19 -6.83
CA ILE A 215 11.77 2.89 -5.59
C ILE A 215 12.08 4.18 -4.82
N GLY A 216 12.55 5.22 -5.51
CA GLY A 216 12.81 6.53 -4.91
C GLY A 216 11.57 7.16 -4.31
N MET A 217 10.43 7.09 -5.02
CA MET A 217 9.13 7.56 -4.53
C MET A 217 8.68 6.77 -3.29
N ALA A 218 8.81 5.44 -3.28
CA ALA A 218 8.44 4.62 -2.13
C ALA A 218 9.28 4.97 -0.89
N LEU A 219 10.59 5.15 -1.04
CA LEU A 219 11.46 5.62 0.03
C LEU A 219 11.10 7.04 0.48
N GLY A 220 10.78 7.93 -0.45
CA GLY A 220 10.33 9.30 -0.17
C GLY A 220 9.03 9.35 0.62
N VAL A 221 8.03 8.57 0.21
CA VAL A 221 6.74 8.41 0.91
C VAL A 221 6.97 7.82 2.30
N GLY A 222 7.78 6.77 2.42
CA GLY A 222 8.09 6.15 3.71
C GLY A 222 8.80 7.12 4.66
N GLY A 223 9.81 7.84 4.17
CA GLY A 223 10.50 8.88 4.93
C GLY A 223 9.58 10.05 5.30
N GLY A 224 8.71 10.47 4.37
CA GLY A 224 7.74 11.54 4.55
C GLY A 224 6.69 11.20 5.60
N LEU A 225 6.10 10.00 5.53
CA LEU A 225 5.17 9.48 6.55
C LEU A 225 5.84 9.35 7.91
N TRP A 226 7.09 8.85 7.95
CA TRP A 226 7.84 8.77 9.20
C TRP A 226 8.06 10.16 9.83
N LEU A 227 8.47 11.14 9.03
CA LEU A 227 8.64 12.54 9.45
C LEU A 227 7.31 13.13 9.93
N LEU A 228 6.23 12.91 9.17
CA LEU A 228 4.90 13.39 9.49
C LEU A 228 4.43 12.82 10.83
N LEU A 229 4.47 11.50 11.00
CA LEU A 229 3.95 10.85 12.20
C LEU A 229 4.82 11.10 13.43
N LYS A 230 6.16 11.09 13.28
CA LYS A 230 7.09 11.19 14.41
C LYS A 230 7.43 12.63 14.80
N LYS A 231 7.55 13.55 13.84
CA LYS A 231 8.14 14.88 14.05
C LYS A 231 7.14 16.03 13.96
N THR A 232 5.93 15.83 13.44
CA THR A 232 4.93 16.92 13.30
C THR A 232 3.88 16.92 14.41
N ARG A 233 3.28 18.10 14.66
CA ARG A 233 2.14 18.24 15.57
C ARG A 233 0.94 17.41 15.12
N THR A 234 0.66 17.39 13.82
CA THR A 234 -0.41 16.57 13.23
C THR A 234 -0.20 15.08 13.56
N GLY A 235 1.04 14.58 13.44
CA GLY A 235 1.38 13.20 13.80
C GLY A 235 1.23 12.87 15.29
N MET A 236 1.47 13.82 16.19
CA MET A 236 1.18 13.63 17.63
C MET A 236 -0.33 13.53 17.89
N VAL A 237 -1.13 14.39 17.26
CA VAL A 237 -2.59 14.39 17.40
C VAL A 237 -3.19 13.11 16.80
N ILE A 238 -2.70 12.67 15.64
CA ILE A 238 -3.11 11.40 15.01
C ILE A 238 -2.87 10.24 15.98
N ARG A 239 -1.65 10.12 16.54
CA ARG A 239 -1.32 9.05 17.49
C ARG A 239 -2.17 9.10 18.75
N ALA A 240 -2.33 10.29 19.34
CA ALA A 240 -3.20 10.47 20.52
C ALA A 240 -4.67 10.11 20.21
N GLY A 241 -5.15 10.41 19.00
CA GLY A 241 -6.50 10.08 18.58
C GLY A 241 -6.72 8.57 18.41
N VAL A 242 -5.70 7.84 17.96
CA VAL A 242 -5.73 6.36 17.85
C VAL A 242 -5.83 5.70 19.24
N ASP A 243 -5.15 6.30 20.22
CA ASP A 243 -5.11 5.81 21.60
C ASP A 243 -6.42 6.14 22.35
N ASP A 244 -6.85 7.42 22.35
CA ASP A 244 -8.06 7.88 23.03
C ASP A 244 -8.68 9.10 22.31
N THR A 245 -9.58 8.82 21.36
CA THR A 245 -10.33 9.87 20.63
C THR A 245 -11.15 10.78 21.56
N PRO A 246 -11.93 10.26 22.55
CA PRO A 246 -12.65 11.10 23.51
C PRO A 246 -11.77 12.10 24.28
N MET A 247 -10.60 11.67 24.76
CA MET A 247 -9.66 12.55 25.47
C MET A 247 -9.15 13.69 24.57
N VAL A 248 -8.79 13.37 23.32
CA VAL A 248 -8.32 14.38 22.36
C VAL A 248 -9.41 15.42 22.06
N GLN A 249 -10.68 15.00 21.99
CA GLN A 249 -11.81 15.93 21.82
C GLN A 249 -12.01 16.82 23.06
N ALA A 250 -11.82 16.28 24.27
CA ALA A 250 -11.93 17.05 25.52
C ALA A 250 -10.84 18.15 25.64
N LEU A 251 -9.69 17.95 25.01
CA LEU A 251 -8.62 18.96 24.89
C LEU A 251 -8.94 20.07 23.85
N GLY A 252 -10.16 20.08 23.29
CA GLY A 252 -10.60 21.08 22.32
C GLY A 252 -10.08 20.85 20.89
N ILE A 253 -9.43 19.72 20.63
CA ILE A 253 -8.93 19.39 19.29
C ILE A 253 -10.06 18.82 18.44
N ASN A 254 -10.28 19.44 17.28
CA ASN A 254 -11.29 18.96 16.34
C ASN A 254 -10.79 17.70 15.60
N VAL A 255 -11.14 16.53 16.13
CA VAL A 255 -10.79 15.23 15.55
C VAL A 255 -11.32 15.06 14.12
N GLN A 256 -12.43 15.70 13.75
CA GLN A 256 -12.97 15.62 12.39
C GLN A 256 -12.00 16.21 11.36
N LYS A 257 -11.29 17.29 11.70
CA LYS A 257 -10.26 17.87 10.82
C LYS A 257 -9.08 16.91 10.66
N VAL A 258 -8.69 16.22 11.74
CA VAL A 258 -7.59 15.26 11.73
C VAL A 258 -7.96 14.06 10.86
N PHE A 259 -9.18 13.54 11.00
CA PHE A 259 -9.68 12.45 10.15
C PHE A 259 -9.78 12.88 8.69
N ALA A 260 -10.24 14.09 8.40
CA ALA A 260 -10.28 14.64 7.05
C ALA A 260 -8.88 14.72 6.44
N VAL A 261 -7.89 15.26 7.15
CA VAL A 261 -6.49 15.32 6.69
C VAL A 261 -5.90 13.93 6.48
N ALA A 262 -6.16 13.00 7.40
CA ALA A 262 -5.72 11.62 7.25
C ALA A 262 -6.34 10.95 6.01
N PHE A 263 -7.60 11.25 5.70
CA PHE A 263 -8.27 10.75 4.52
C PHE A 263 -7.72 11.37 3.23
N VAL A 264 -7.46 12.68 3.21
CA VAL A 264 -6.77 13.34 2.10
C VAL A 264 -5.44 12.65 1.82
N LEU A 265 -4.62 12.48 2.86
CA LEU A 265 -3.31 11.85 2.72
C LEU A 265 -3.45 10.38 2.30
N GLY A 266 -4.42 9.65 2.85
CA GLY A 266 -4.70 8.27 2.48
C GLY A 266 -5.11 8.12 1.01
N SER A 267 -6.03 8.96 0.54
CA SER A 267 -6.49 9.01 -0.84
C SER A 267 -5.42 9.55 -1.80
N ALA A 268 -4.58 10.49 -1.35
CA ALA A 268 -3.44 10.99 -2.13
C ALA A 268 -2.34 9.93 -2.32
N LEU A 269 -2.16 9.04 -1.34
CA LEU A 269 -1.24 7.91 -1.44
C LEU A 269 -1.88 6.71 -2.15
N ALA A 270 -3.21 6.69 -2.25
CA ALA A 270 -3.93 5.77 -3.10
C ALA A 270 -3.84 6.20 -4.57
N GLY A 271 -3.86 7.49 -4.87
CA GLY A 271 -3.89 8.02 -6.23
C GLY A 271 -2.54 8.37 -6.82
#